data_AF-A0A4R1Z0R1-F1
#
_entry.id   AF-A0A4R1Z0R1-F1
#
_cell.length_a   1.000
_cell.length_b   1.000
_cell.length_c   1.000
_cell.angle_alpha   90.00
_cell.angle_beta   90.00
_cell.angle_gamma   90.00
#
_symmetry.space_group_name_H-M   'P 1'
#
loop_
_entity.id
_entity.type
_entity.pdbx_description
1 polymer ?
#
loop_
_entity_poly.entity_id
_entity_poly.type
_entity_poly.pdbx_seq_one_letter_code
_entity_poly.pdbx_strand_id
1 'polypeptide(L)'
;MTHIAHTKVEDVTMWFKHVDSAALRARLEALDSEEEIALEVQNVVGRWRRMRTGRDGRMVNGLRPVGPMKDVWLGWFETEKGKVVTVRTVTMADDLSGAASALMVEWTSPEDEAAFAGL
;
A
#
# COMPACT_ATOMS: atom_id res chain seq x y z
N MET A 1 -16.20 3.70 0.27
CA MET A 1 -16.01 2.25 0.49
C MET A 1 -14.57 1.92 0.13
N THR A 2 -13.75 1.54 1.09
CA THR A 2 -12.35 1.16 0.83
C THR A 2 -12.34 -0.24 0.24
N HIS A 3 -11.97 -0.37 -1.03
CA HIS A 3 -11.96 -1.67 -1.70
C HIS A 3 -10.70 -2.44 -1.31
N ILE A 4 -10.90 -3.55 -0.58
CA ILE A 4 -9.83 -4.50 -0.26
C ILE A 4 -9.62 -5.39 -1.48
N ALA A 5 -8.37 -5.55 -1.88
CA ALA A 5 -7.96 -6.46 -2.94
C ALA A 5 -6.81 -7.35 -2.48
N HIS A 6 -6.54 -8.41 -3.22
CA HIS A 6 -5.39 -9.27 -2.99
C HIS A 6 -4.54 -9.32 -4.26
N THR A 7 -3.23 -9.43 -4.10
CA THR A 7 -2.29 -9.68 -5.20
C THR A 7 -1.20 -10.65 -4.78
N LYS A 8 -0.56 -11.29 -5.76
CA LYS A 8 0.55 -12.23 -5.50
C LYS A 8 1.89 -11.55 -5.76
N VAL A 9 2.83 -11.74 -4.83
CA VAL A 9 4.22 -11.28 -4.97
C VAL A 9 5.00 -12.33 -5.79
N GLU A 10 4.78 -12.33 -7.10
CA GLU A 10 5.46 -13.26 -8.04
C GLU A 10 6.60 -12.60 -8.83
N ASP A 11 6.70 -11.28 -8.77
CA ASP A 11 7.64 -10.46 -9.54
C ASP A 11 8.00 -9.18 -8.75
N VAL A 12 9.08 -8.51 -9.17
CA VAL A 12 9.47 -7.19 -8.65
C VAL A 12 8.46 -6.08 -9.00
N THR A 13 7.57 -6.37 -9.94
CA THR A 13 6.46 -5.52 -10.38
C THR A 13 5.12 -6.11 -9.91
N MET A 14 4.22 -5.27 -9.41
CA MET A 14 2.84 -5.68 -9.16
C MET A 14 2.05 -5.64 -10.48
N TRP A 15 1.62 -6.80 -10.99
CA TRP A 15 0.82 -6.88 -12.21
C TRP A 15 -0.68 -6.80 -11.93
N PHE A 16 -1.42 -6.08 -12.77
CA PHE A 16 -2.87 -5.91 -12.60
C PHE A 16 -3.64 -7.21 -12.75
N LYS A 17 -3.12 -8.15 -13.56
CA LYS A 17 -3.70 -9.50 -13.71
C LYS A 17 -3.73 -10.30 -12.41
N HIS A 18 -2.91 -9.96 -11.42
CA HIS A 18 -2.89 -10.63 -10.11
C HIS A 18 -3.78 -9.92 -9.09
N VAL A 19 -4.32 -8.74 -9.41
CA VAL A 19 -5.21 -7.99 -8.53
C VAL A 19 -6.63 -8.55 -8.65
N ASP A 20 -7.12 -9.17 -7.59
CA ASP A 20 -8.41 -9.89 -7.59
C ASP A 20 -9.64 -8.95 -7.67
N SER A 21 -9.48 -7.66 -7.35
CA SER A 21 -10.57 -6.68 -7.37
C SER A 21 -10.71 -5.98 -8.72
N ALA A 22 -11.89 -6.09 -9.36
CA ALA A 22 -12.19 -5.36 -10.59
C ALA A 22 -12.23 -3.84 -10.40
N ALA A 23 -12.76 -3.36 -9.27
CA ALA A 23 -12.82 -1.93 -8.97
C ALA A 23 -11.42 -1.33 -8.80
N LEU A 24 -10.53 -2.04 -8.07
CA LEU A 24 -9.15 -1.59 -7.91
C LEU A 24 -8.41 -1.62 -9.25
N ARG A 25 -8.55 -2.68 -10.04
CA ARG A 25 -7.94 -2.77 -11.38
C ARG A 25 -8.33 -1.59 -12.26
N ALA A 26 -9.63 -1.30 -12.38
CA ALA A 26 -10.11 -0.16 -13.15
C ALA A 26 -9.51 1.17 -12.68
N ARG A 27 -9.33 1.34 -11.36
CA ARG A 27 -8.68 2.53 -10.79
C ARG A 27 -7.19 2.61 -11.16
N LEU A 28 -6.46 1.50 -11.12
CA LEU A 28 -5.04 1.43 -11.47
C LEU A 28 -4.81 1.58 -12.99
N GLU A 29 -5.75 1.08 -13.80
CA GLU A 29 -5.76 1.23 -15.26
C GLU A 29 -6.07 2.65 -15.71
N ALA A 30 -6.81 3.41 -14.89
CA ALA A 30 -7.11 4.82 -15.12
C ALA A 30 -5.94 5.77 -14.77
N LEU A 31 -4.83 5.26 -14.21
CA LEU A 31 -3.64 6.07 -13.92
C LEU A 31 -2.87 6.38 -15.20
N ASP A 32 -2.40 7.63 -15.32
CA ASP A 32 -1.54 8.05 -16.41
C ASP A 32 -0.18 7.33 -16.38
N SER A 33 0.50 7.27 -17.54
CA SER A 33 1.85 6.68 -17.59
C SER A 33 2.79 7.44 -16.66
N GLU A 34 3.57 6.69 -15.87
CA GLU A 34 4.51 7.26 -14.89
C GLU A 34 3.86 8.00 -13.71
N GLU A 35 2.52 7.99 -13.62
CA GLU A 35 1.78 8.53 -12.48
C GLU A 35 2.03 7.72 -11.20
N GLU A 36 2.06 8.41 -10.06
CA GLU A 36 2.30 7.83 -8.75
C GLU A 36 1.01 7.74 -7.94
N ILE A 37 0.80 6.60 -7.28
CA ILE A 37 -0.31 6.35 -6.37
C ILE A 37 0.23 5.81 -5.04
N ALA A 38 -0.41 6.18 -3.94
CA ALA A 38 -0.15 5.58 -2.63
C ALA A 38 -1.07 4.38 -2.44
N LEU A 39 -0.48 3.23 -2.08
CA LEU A 39 -1.21 2.01 -1.75
C LEU A 39 -0.70 1.48 -0.42
N GLU A 40 -1.61 1.01 0.42
CA GLU A 40 -1.26 0.21 1.57
C GLU A 40 -1.26 -1.26 1.15
N VAL A 41 -0.13 -1.94 1.39
CA VAL A 41 0.05 -3.37 1.13
C VAL A 41 0.46 -4.05 2.43
N GLN A 42 -0.33 -5.00 2.92
CA GLN A 42 -0.08 -5.69 4.20
C GLN A 42 0.18 -4.71 5.36
N ASN A 43 -0.61 -3.65 5.47
CA ASN A 43 -0.44 -2.55 6.45
C ASN A 43 0.82 -1.68 6.26
N VAL A 44 1.54 -1.83 5.14
CA VAL A 44 2.67 -0.96 4.77
C VAL A 44 2.20 0.02 3.71
N VAL A 45 2.12 1.30 4.06
CA VAL A 45 1.82 2.38 3.11
C VAL A 45 3.07 2.66 2.26
N GLY A 46 2.92 2.53 0.95
CA GLY A 46 4.00 2.72 -0.02
C GLY A 46 3.57 3.48 -1.24
N ARG A 47 4.54 4.11 -1.90
CA ARG A 47 4.33 4.75 -3.21
C ARG A 47 4.56 3.75 -4.32
N TRP A 48 3.73 3.85 -5.34
CA TRP A 48 3.73 2.98 -6.50
C TRP A 48 3.63 3.82 -7.76
N ARG A 49 4.45 3.52 -8.77
CA ARG A 49 4.46 4.25 -10.02
C ARG A 49 3.96 3.39 -11.16
N ARG A 50 3.04 3.93 -11.96
CA ARG A 50 2.53 3.32 -13.17
C ARG A 50 3.68 3.14 -14.15
N MET A 51 3.83 1.94 -14.69
CA MET A 51 4.87 1.71 -15.70
C MET A 51 4.62 2.54 -16.96
N ARG A 52 5.71 3.07 -17.53
CA ARG A 52 5.66 3.80 -18.80
C ARG A 52 5.14 2.89 -19.91
N THR A 53 4.25 3.44 -20.74
CA THR A 53 3.81 2.77 -21.97
C THR A 53 4.99 2.59 -22.92
N GLY A 54 5.19 1.36 -23.41
CA GLY A 54 6.31 1.03 -24.29
C GLY A 54 6.22 1.76 -25.64
N ARG A 55 7.32 1.80 -26.39
CA ARG A 55 7.39 2.39 -27.75
C ARG A 55 6.37 1.78 -28.73
N ASP A 56 5.90 0.57 -28.46
CA ASP A 56 4.88 -0.17 -29.21
C ASP A 56 3.43 0.26 -28.87
N GLY A 57 3.24 1.23 -27.97
CA GLY A 57 1.92 1.70 -27.54
C GLY A 57 1.17 0.75 -26.60
N ARG A 58 1.72 -0.43 -26.30
CA ARG A 58 1.13 -1.37 -25.34
C ARG A 58 1.27 -0.83 -23.92
N MET A 59 0.13 -0.61 -23.27
CA MET A 59 0.05 -0.30 -21.85
C MET A 59 0.68 -1.45 -21.06
N VAL A 60 1.73 -1.17 -20.31
CA VAL A 60 2.34 -2.18 -19.44
C VAL A 60 1.52 -2.22 -18.16
N ASN A 61 0.62 -3.19 -18.00
CA ASN A 61 -0.30 -3.32 -16.86
C ASN A 61 0.37 -3.76 -15.55
N GLY A 62 1.32 -2.95 -15.08
CA GLY A 62 1.94 -3.10 -13.78
C GLY A 62 2.28 -1.77 -13.10
N LEU A 63 2.58 -1.88 -11.81
CA LEU A 63 3.09 -0.83 -10.94
C LEU A 63 4.45 -1.24 -10.39
N ARG A 64 5.35 -0.28 -10.30
CA ARG A 64 6.63 -0.46 -9.63
C ARG A 64 6.61 0.22 -8.26
N PRO A 65 7.10 -0.44 -7.21
CA PRO A 65 7.24 0.21 -5.91
C PRO A 65 8.34 1.29 -5.99
N VAL A 66 8.11 2.41 -5.32
CA VAL A 66 9.02 3.56 -5.29
C VAL A 66 9.39 3.91 -3.85
N GLY A 67 10.64 4.33 -3.66
CA GLY A 67 11.17 4.68 -2.34
C GLY A 67 11.26 3.45 -1.43
N PRO A 68 10.99 3.58 -0.12
CA PRO A 68 11.20 2.49 0.85
C PRO A 68 10.34 1.25 0.59
N MET A 69 9.21 1.42 -0.11
CA MET A 69 8.36 0.30 -0.51
C MET A 69 9.07 -0.67 -1.47
N LYS A 70 10.07 -0.18 -2.21
CA LYS A 70 10.84 -1.01 -3.12
C LYS A 70 11.59 -2.10 -2.38
N ASP A 71 12.27 -1.74 -1.29
CA ASP A 71 13.05 -2.67 -0.47
C ASP A 71 12.14 -3.68 0.24
N VAL A 72 10.99 -3.23 0.75
CA VAL A 72 9.99 -4.10 1.38
C VAL A 72 9.45 -5.14 0.39
N TRP A 73 9.05 -4.69 -0.81
CA TRP A 73 8.50 -5.57 -1.83
C TRP A 73 9.55 -6.54 -2.39
N LEU A 74 10.78 -6.07 -2.63
CA LEU A 74 11.89 -6.92 -3.04
C LEU A 74 12.18 -7.98 -1.98
N GLY A 75 12.21 -7.61 -0.71
CA GLY A 75 12.36 -8.55 0.40
C GLY A 75 11.32 -9.67 0.34
N TRP A 76 10.03 -9.33 0.22
CA TRP A 76 8.97 -10.34 0.08
C TRP A 76 9.11 -11.19 -1.19
N PHE A 77 9.51 -10.60 -2.31
CA PHE A 77 9.73 -11.35 -3.55
C PHE A 77 10.88 -12.35 -3.42
N GLU A 78 11.96 -12.00 -2.73
CA GLU A 78 13.13 -12.87 -2.54
C GLU A 78 12.90 -13.95 -1.48
N THR A 79 12.23 -13.63 -0.37
CA THR A 79 12.06 -14.57 0.76
C THR A 79 10.74 -15.34 0.72
N GLU A 80 9.69 -14.76 0.15
CA GLU A 80 8.31 -15.26 0.22
C GLU A 80 7.63 -15.23 -1.15
N LYS A 81 8.35 -15.64 -2.20
CA LYS A 81 7.82 -15.67 -3.56
C LYS A 81 6.49 -16.43 -3.65
N GLY A 82 5.48 -15.80 -4.25
CA GLY A 82 4.13 -16.35 -4.39
C GLY A 82 3.19 -16.02 -3.22
N LYS A 83 3.66 -15.28 -2.20
CA LYS A 83 2.84 -14.78 -1.10
C LYS A 83 1.67 -13.93 -1.62
N VAL A 84 0.48 -14.18 -1.08
CA VAL A 84 -0.70 -13.37 -1.31
C VAL A 84 -0.69 -12.23 -0.30
N VAL A 85 -0.77 -11.00 -0.78
CA VAL A 85 -0.75 -9.78 0.01
C VAL A 85 -2.02 -8.97 -0.21
N THR A 86 -2.55 -8.39 0.86
CA THR A 86 -3.71 -7.51 0.80
C THR A 86 -3.28 -6.12 0.34
N VAL A 87 -4.01 -5.52 -0.59
CA VAL A 87 -3.76 -4.20 -1.18
C VAL A 87 -5.01 -3.34 -1.04
N ARG A 88 -4.84 -2.09 -0.62
CA ARG A 88 -5.89 -1.07 -0.61
C ARG A 88 -5.37 0.28 -1.11
N THR A 89 -6.25 1.06 -1.71
CA THR A 89 -5.96 2.47 -2.03
C THR A 89 -6.02 3.31 -0.77
N VAL A 90 -4.99 4.12 -0.55
CA VAL A 90 -5.02 5.17 0.47
C VAL A 90 -5.03 6.52 -0.24
N THR A 91 -5.95 7.39 0.17
CA THR A 91 -5.92 8.79 -0.26
C THR A 91 -4.94 9.50 0.68
N MET A 92 -3.93 10.22 0.18
CA MET A 92 -2.97 10.92 1.05
C MET A 92 -3.64 11.88 2.08
N ALA A 93 -4.86 12.35 1.80
CA ALA A 93 -5.64 13.14 2.75
C ALA A 93 -6.18 12.33 3.95
N ASP A 94 -6.32 11.01 3.82
CA ASP A 94 -6.88 10.10 4.83
C ASP A 94 -5.78 9.55 5.78
N ASP A 95 -4.51 9.56 5.33
CA ASP A 95 -3.38 8.89 6.00
C ASP A 95 -2.81 9.69 7.20
N LEU A 96 -3.08 10.99 7.30
CA LEU A 96 -2.76 11.77 8.51
C LEU A 96 -3.68 11.43 9.69
N SER A 97 -4.84 10.80 9.47
CA SER A 97 -5.78 10.48 10.54
C SER A 97 -5.60 9.07 11.10
N GLY A 98 -5.25 8.07 10.26
CA GLY A 98 -5.15 6.67 10.70
C GLY A 98 -3.85 6.34 11.45
N ALA A 99 -2.70 6.80 10.93
CA ALA A 99 -1.41 6.55 11.56
C ALA A 99 -1.21 7.36 12.86
N ALA A 100 -1.78 8.57 12.93
CA ALA A 100 -1.82 9.36 14.16
C ALA A 100 -2.69 8.68 15.25
N SER A 101 -3.84 8.11 14.88
CA SER A 101 -4.72 7.44 15.86
C SER A 101 -4.14 6.13 16.42
N ALA A 102 -3.41 5.35 15.63
CA ALA A 102 -2.76 4.12 16.12
C ALA A 102 -1.58 4.41 17.07
N LEU A 103 -0.85 5.51 16.86
CA LEU A 103 0.24 5.93 17.75
C LEU A 103 -0.24 6.70 18.99
N MET A 104 -1.48 7.20 19.02
CA MET A 104 -2.06 7.90 20.17
C MET A 104 -2.82 7.00 21.15
N VAL A 105 -3.14 5.75 20.79
CA VAL A 105 -3.89 4.83 21.68
C VAL A 105 -3.04 4.28 22.83
N GLU A 106 -1.71 4.29 22.72
CA GLU A 106 -0.83 3.82 23.81
C GLU A 106 -0.63 4.84 24.95
N TRP A 107 -1.12 6.09 24.81
CA TRP A 107 -1.08 7.10 25.87
C TRP A 107 -2.38 7.20 26.69
N THR A 108 -3.41 6.41 26.34
CA THR A 108 -4.67 6.39 27.10
C THR A 108 -4.83 5.08 27.87
N SER A 109 -3.75 4.61 28.49
CA SER A 109 -3.87 3.62 29.56
C SER A 109 -4.42 4.33 30.81
N PRO A 110 -5.59 3.94 31.35
CA PRO A 110 -6.18 4.52 32.55
C PRO A 110 -5.42 4.16 33.86
N GLU A 111 -4.16 3.74 33.77
CA GLU A 111 -3.35 3.30 34.91
C GLU A 111 -2.42 4.37 35.50
N ASP A 112 -2.38 5.61 34.97
CA ASP A 112 -1.57 6.70 35.55
C ASP A 112 -2.37 7.65 36.47
N GLU A 113 -3.61 7.30 36.84
CA GLU A 113 -4.46 8.10 37.74
C GLU A 113 -4.24 7.80 39.24
N ALA A 114 -3.04 7.33 39.64
CA ALA A 114 -2.71 7.04 41.03
C ALA A 114 -1.51 7.84 41.59
N ALA A 115 -0.84 8.65 40.77
CA ALA A 115 0.37 9.37 41.19
C ALA A 115 0.12 10.81 41.72
N PHE A 116 -1.08 11.37 41.53
CA PHE A 116 -1.40 12.76 41.92
C PHE A 116 -2.39 12.91 43.08
N ALA A 117 -2.71 11.83 43.82
CA ALA A 117 -3.56 11.89 45.01
C ALA A 117 -2.78 12.22 46.30
N GLY A 118 -1.82 13.15 46.25
CA GLY A 118 -0.93 13.39 47.41
C GLY A 118 -0.11 14.68 47.42
N LEU A 119 -0.60 15.78 46.83
CA LEU A 119 -0.05 17.13 47.07
C LEU A 119 -1.13 18.06 47.65
#